data_AF-A0A031FR02-F1
#
_entry.id   AF-A0A031FR02-F1
#
_cell.length_a   1.000
_cell.length_b   1.000
_cell.length_c   1.000
_cell.angle_alpha   90.00
_cell.angle_beta   90.00
_cell.angle_gamma   90.00
#
_symmetry.space_group_name_H-M   'P 1'
#
loop_
_entity.id
_entity.type
_entity.pdbx_description
1 polymer ?
#
loop_
_entity_poly.entity_id
_entity_poly.type
_entity_poly.pdbx_seq_one_letter_code
_entity_poly.pdbx_strand_id
1 'polypeptide(L)'
;MSSKKALVTLPGSASIDDILECLERDGGCIVKNMLKQETIDGLWADLADVLDVAPNGDGSFVGRKTRRISGLFSRSLHMQELITQPQLYGAAEKHLCKPFKYWLDGVQHVSIPALQMSLTQAIMIMPGEGAQPLHRDDIAHHRRHPGPDSQIQVLYALSEYTEVNGATRVIPGSHKWDDDRAPTYEESVPAEMNVGDGLIYLGSTYHSGGRNTTVDKPRTAIATTLVLGYLRQEENQYIAVPRERVREFPERVQRLLGWSTNPPFCGWIEMRDPNYLVAPDAALNTTAEDIL
;
A
#
# COMPACT_ATOMS: atom_id res chain seq x y z
N MET A 1 -27.80 2.20 -20.52
CA MET A 1 -26.35 2.20 -20.26
C MET A 1 -26.10 3.22 -19.17
N SER A 2 -25.83 2.78 -17.94
CA SER A 2 -25.43 3.71 -16.88
C SER A 2 -24.06 4.29 -17.25
N SER A 3 -23.92 5.61 -17.23
CA SER A 3 -22.62 6.28 -17.34
C SER A 3 -21.67 5.65 -16.31
N LYS A 4 -20.49 5.19 -16.76
CA LYS A 4 -19.47 4.66 -15.82
C LYS A 4 -19.02 5.83 -14.95
N LYS A 5 -19.17 5.68 -13.65
CA LYS A 5 -18.76 6.72 -12.70
C LYS A 5 -17.23 6.75 -12.68
N ALA A 6 -16.63 7.88 -13.03
CA ALA A 6 -15.19 8.09 -12.87
C ALA A 6 -14.81 8.05 -11.38
N LEU A 7 -13.55 7.72 -11.09
CA LEU A 7 -13.02 7.90 -9.74
C LEU A 7 -13.00 9.39 -9.38
N VAL A 8 -13.28 9.70 -8.11
CA VAL A 8 -13.17 11.07 -7.62
C VAL A 8 -11.71 11.44 -7.45
N THR A 9 -11.37 12.66 -7.90
CA THR A 9 -10.07 13.29 -7.66
C THR A 9 -10.21 14.39 -6.62
N LEU A 10 -9.54 14.19 -5.50
CA LEU A 10 -9.49 15.11 -4.38
C LEU A 10 -8.25 16.03 -4.47
N PRO A 11 -8.32 17.28 -3.99
CA PRO A 11 -7.13 18.12 -3.85
C PRO A 11 -6.19 17.55 -2.79
N GLY A 12 -4.90 17.90 -2.85
CA GLY A 12 -3.93 17.49 -1.81
C GLY A 12 -4.26 18.00 -0.41
N SER A 13 -5.12 19.01 -0.28
CA SER A 13 -5.62 19.53 1.00
C SER A 13 -6.86 18.81 1.52
N ALA A 14 -7.31 17.72 0.87
CA ALA A 14 -8.48 16.98 1.30
C ALA A 14 -8.31 16.40 2.71
N SER A 15 -9.40 16.40 3.47
CA SER A 15 -9.42 15.83 4.80
C SER A 15 -9.41 14.30 4.74
N ILE A 16 -9.07 13.66 5.86
CA ILE A 16 -9.20 12.21 5.99
C ILE A 16 -10.67 11.78 5.80
N ASP A 17 -11.64 12.59 6.22
CA ASP A 17 -13.06 12.28 6.05
C ASP A 17 -13.51 12.30 4.59
N ASP A 18 -12.99 13.22 3.77
CA ASP A 18 -13.25 13.25 2.32
C ASP A 18 -12.75 11.96 1.64
N ILE A 19 -11.57 11.48 2.05
CA ILE A 19 -10.99 10.24 1.56
C ILE A 19 -11.84 9.04 2.00
N LEU A 20 -12.21 8.97 3.28
CA LEU A 20 -13.04 7.88 3.80
C LEU A 20 -14.42 7.83 3.14
N GLU A 21 -15.03 8.97 2.83
CA GLU A 21 -16.28 9.00 2.06
C GLU A 21 -16.10 8.36 0.67
N CYS A 22 -14.97 8.65 0.01
CA CYS A 22 -14.66 8.03 -1.29
C CYS A 22 -14.36 6.53 -1.16
N LEU A 23 -13.62 6.10 -0.15
CA LEU A 23 -13.34 4.68 0.10
C LEU A 23 -14.65 3.92 0.36
N GLU A 24 -15.52 4.45 1.21
CA GLU A 24 -16.82 3.83 1.50
C GLU A 24 -17.69 3.77 0.23
N ARG A 25 -17.80 4.87 -0.51
CA ARG A 25 -18.69 4.95 -1.67
C ARG A 25 -18.18 4.17 -2.87
N ASP A 26 -16.93 4.36 -3.24
CA ASP A 26 -16.34 3.97 -4.53
C ASP A 26 -15.17 2.97 -4.39
N GLY A 27 -14.66 2.71 -3.19
CA GLY A 27 -13.54 1.78 -2.95
C GLY A 27 -12.17 2.41 -3.18
N GLY A 28 -12.13 3.64 -3.68
CA GLY A 28 -10.89 4.37 -3.95
C GLY A 28 -11.11 5.81 -4.41
N CYS A 29 -10.05 6.59 -4.38
CA CYS A 29 -9.97 7.95 -4.93
C CYS A 29 -8.55 8.32 -5.33
N ILE A 30 -8.43 9.31 -6.21
CA ILE A 30 -7.17 9.96 -6.52
C ILE A 30 -7.01 11.17 -5.59
N VAL A 31 -5.82 11.37 -5.04
CA VAL A 31 -5.46 12.57 -4.27
C VAL A 31 -4.30 13.26 -4.98
N LYS A 32 -4.47 14.55 -5.26
CA LYS A 32 -3.46 15.33 -5.97
C LYS A 32 -2.26 15.68 -5.11
N ASN A 33 -1.07 15.76 -5.69
CA ASN A 33 0.15 16.27 -5.05
C ASN A 33 0.43 15.59 -3.69
N MET A 34 0.27 14.27 -3.60
CA MET A 34 0.59 13.50 -2.39
C MET A 34 2.09 13.50 -2.08
N LEU A 35 2.94 13.56 -3.12
CA LEU A 35 4.38 13.61 -3.01
C LEU A 35 4.92 14.99 -3.42
N LYS A 36 5.96 15.43 -2.72
CA LYS A 36 6.72 16.63 -3.08
C LYS A 36 7.73 16.30 -4.18
N GLN A 37 8.11 17.30 -4.96
CA GLN A 37 9.07 17.12 -6.05
C GLN A 37 10.41 16.59 -5.55
N GLU A 38 10.88 17.05 -4.38
CA GLU A 38 12.15 16.60 -3.81
C GLU A 38 12.14 15.10 -3.46
N THR A 39 10.99 14.59 -2.99
CA THR A 39 10.81 13.15 -2.73
C THR A 39 10.85 12.36 -4.03
N ILE A 40 10.21 12.86 -5.10
CA ILE A 40 10.16 12.21 -6.40
C ILE A 40 11.55 12.15 -7.04
N ASP A 41 12.28 13.27 -7.01
CA ASP A 41 13.64 13.36 -7.54
C ASP A 41 14.60 12.42 -6.79
N GLY A 42 14.49 12.38 -5.45
CA GLY A 42 15.26 11.46 -4.61
C GLY A 42 14.96 9.99 -4.89
N LEU A 43 13.70 9.62 -5.09
CA LEU A 43 13.32 8.26 -5.47
C LEU A 43 13.87 7.87 -6.84
N TRP A 44 13.83 8.77 -7.83
CA TRP A 44 14.42 8.50 -9.14
C TRP A 44 15.94 8.35 -9.04
N ALA A 45 16.62 9.21 -8.27
CA ALA A 45 18.06 9.10 -8.05
C ALA A 45 18.45 7.76 -7.40
N ASP A 46 17.64 7.26 -6.45
CA ASP A 46 17.93 6.02 -5.74
C ASP A 46 17.59 4.75 -6.55
N LEU A 47 16.58 4.81 -7.43
CA LEU A 47 15.96 3.62 -8.01
C LEU A 47 16.13 3.46 -9.52
N ALA A 48 16.42 4.52 -10.28
CA ALA A 48 16.42 4.50 -11.75
C ALA A 48 17.30 3.38 -12.32
N ASP A 49 18.58 3.37 -11.96
CA ASP A 49 19.56 2.41 -12.50
C ASP A 49 19.16 0.96 -12.23
N VAL A 50 18.63 0.68 -11.03
CA VAL A 50 18.19 -0.66 -10.63
C VAL A 50 16.93 -1.06 -11.40
N LEU A 51 15.99 -0.12 -11.57
CA LEU A 51 14.74 -0.36 -12.28
C LEU A 51 14.96 -0.52 -13.78
N ASP A 52 15.94 0.18 -14.37
CA ASP A 52 16.26 0.13 -15.80
C ASP A 52 16.85 -1.20 -16.26
N VAL A 53 17.56 -1.89 -15.36
CA VAL A 53 18.14 -3.21 -15.62
C VAL A 53 17.32 -4.36 -15.02
N ALA A 54 16.24 -4.05 -14.29
CA ALA A 54 15.38 -5.06 -13.70
C ALA A 54 14.80 -5.96 -14.80
N PRO A 55 14.76 -7.29 -14.59
CA PRO A 55 14.16 -8.18 -15.55
C PRO A 55 12.66 -7.89 -15.67
N ASN A 56 12.11 -8.17 -16.84
CA ASN A 56 10.67 -8.17 -17.00
C ASN A 56 10.05 -9.33 -16.20
N GLY A 57 8.78 -9.16 -15.83
CA GLY A 57 8.01 -10.19 -15.18
C GLY A 57 7.77 -11.45 -16.01
N ASP A 58 7.42 -12.50 -15.29
CA ASP A 58 6.96 -13.78 -15.79
C ASP A 58 5.43 -13.81 -15.78
N GLY A 59 4.82 -14.20 -16.89
CA GLY A 59 3.39 -14.50 -16.94
C GLY A 59 2.49 -13.28 -17.12
N SER A 60 1.17 -13.53 -17.10
CA SER A 60 0.15 -12.51 -17.34
C SER A 60 -0.06 -11.57 -16.17
N PHE A 61 0.18 -12.02 -14.93
CA PHE A 61 -0.03 -11.20 -13.74
C PHE A 61 1.12 -10.22 -13.49
N VAL A 62 2.37 -10.72 -13.50
CA VAL A 62 3.54 -9.87 -13.26
C VAL A 62 3.81 -8.95 -14.45
N GLY A 63 3.52 -9.43 -15.67
CA GLY A 63 3.61 -8.70 -16.94
C GLY A 63 4.92 -8.99 -17.69
N ARG A 64 4.84 -9.28 -18.99
CA ARG A 64 6.00 -9.76 -19.80
C ARG A 64 6.94 -8.64 -20.24
N LYS A 65 6.50 -7.40 -20.10
CA LYS A 65 7.21 -6.14 -20.33
C LYS A 65 6.92 -5.17 -19.17
N THR A 66 6.67 -5.70 -17.98
CA THR A 66 6.64 -4.91 -16.75
C THR A 66 7.89 -5.21 -15.96
N ARG A 67 8.60 -4.16 -15.54
CA ARG A 67 9.74 -4.27 -14.62
C ARG A 67 9.27 -3.94 -13.22
N ARG A 68 9.73 -4.73 -12.26
CA ARG A 68 9.35 -4.58 -10.85
C ARG A 68 10.59 -4.73 -9.98
N ILE A 69 10.76 -3.80 -9.03
CA ILE A 69 11.73 -3.95 -7.95
C ILE A 69 11.01 -3.77 -6.61
N SER A 70 11.36 -4.63 -5.67
CA SER A 70 10.84 -4.63 -4.31
C SER A 70 11.98 -4.37 -3.31
N GLY A 71 11.67 -4.38 -2.03
CA GLY A 71 12.57 -4.10 -0.92
C GLY A 71 12.95 -2.64 -0.88
N LEU A 72 12.01 -1.73 -1.18
CA LEU A 72 12.36 -0.34 -1.48
C LEU A 72 12.97 0.38 -0.28
N PHE A 73 12.59 0.02 0.95
CA PHE A 73 13.22 0.54 2.17
C PHE A 73 14.70 0.16 2.32
N SER A 74 15.14 -0.94 1.69
CA SER A 74 16.58 -1.26 1.61
C SER A 74 17.34 -0.37 0.62
N ARG A 75 16.63 0.25 -0.32
CA ARG A 75 17.19 0.95 -1.48
C ARG A 75 17.15 2.47 -1.34
N SER A 76 16.13 3.01 -0.66
CA SER A 76 15.89 4.45 -0.61
C SER A 76 15.40 4.88 0.78
N LEU A 77 16.03 5.92 1.35
CA LEU A 77 15.51 6.56 2.57
C LEU A 77 14.27 7.42 2.27
N HIS A 78 14.08 7.87 1.02
CA HIS A 78 12.91 8.66 0.61
C HIS A 78 11.59 7.89 0.77
N MET A 79 11.62 6.56 0.86
CA MET A 79 10.45 5.73 1.18
C MET A 79 9.77 6.09 2.51
N GLN A 80 10.48 6.73 3.45
CA GLN A 80 9.88 7.18 4.71
C GLN A 80 8.73 8.17 4.51
N GLU A 81 8.79 9.01 3.47
CA GLU A 81 7.74 9.97 3.14
C GLU A 81 6.47 9.27 2.62
N LEU A 82 6.63 8.11 1.95
CA LEU A 82 5.52 7.38 1.33
C LEU A 82 4.71 6.57 2.35
N ILE A 83 5.37 6.01 3.36
CA ILE A 83 4.71 5.25 4.43
C ILE A 83 4.09 6.15 5.51
N THR A 84 4.66 7.34 5.72
CA THR A 84 4.13 8.33 6.65
C THR A 84 3.24 9.38 5.98
N GLN A 85 2.93 9.20 4.69
CA GLN A 85 2.11 10.11 3.92
C GLN A 85 0.77 10.35 4.64
N PRO A 86 0.42 11.60 5.02
CA PRO A 86 -0.67 11.86 5.96
C PRO A 86 -2.04 11.33 5.53
N GLN A 87 -2.37 11.46 4.25
CA GLN A 87 -3.63 11.02 3.66
C GLN A 87 -3.73 9.49 3.64
N LEU A 88 -2.66 8.79 3.24
CA LEU A 88 -2.62 7.32 3.29
C LEU A 88 -2.72 6.83 4.73
N TYR A 89 -1.79 7.27 5.60
CA TYR A 89 -1.69 6.78 6.97
C TYR A 89 -2.95 7.10 7.77
N GLY A 90 -3.45 8.35 7.67
CA GLY A 90 -4.65 8.78 8.39
C GLY A 90 -5.90 8.03 7.95
N ALA A 91 -6.06 7.79 6.64
CA ALA A 91 -7.16 6.97 6.12
C ALA A 91 -7.04 5.51 6.59
N ALA A 92 -5.83 4.92 6.51
CA ALA A 92 -5.58 3.56 6.98
C ALA A 92 -5.87 3.39 8.47
N GLU A 93 -5.37 4.29 9.31
CA GLU A 93 -5.56 4.23 10.76
C GLU A 93 -7.04 4.37 11.12
N LYS A 94 -7.72 5.38 10.55
CA LYS A 94 -9.14 5.61 10.86
C LYS A 94 -10.05 4.52 10.30
N HIS A 95 -9.72 3.89 9.16
CA HIS A 95 -10.52 2.85 8.53
C HIS A 95 -10.28 1.45 9.09
N LEU A 96 -9.02 1.07 9.34
CA LEU A 96 -8.66 -0.31 9.70
C LEU A 96 -8.53 -0.51 11.22
N CYS A 97 -7.99 0.46 11.96
CA CYS A 97 -7.67 0.31 13.38
C CYS A 97 -8.90 0.46 14.29
N LYS A 98 -9.86 -0.46 14.14
CA LYS A 98 -11.08 -0.49 14.96
C LYS A 98 -10.82 -1.19 16.29
N PRO A 99 -11.35 -0.67 17.42
CA PRO A 99 -11.26 -1.36 18.69
C PRO A 99 -11.90 -2.75 18.62
N PHE A 100 -11.24 -3.75 19.18
CA PHE A 100 -11.79 -5.09 19.35
C PHE A 100 -11.76 -5.50 20.82
N LYS A 101 -12.75 -6.30 21.22
CA LYS A 101 -12.91 -6.76 22.60
C LYS A 101 -12.48 -8.20 22.74
N TYR A 102 -11.79 -8.53 23.82
CA TYR A 102 -11.47 -9.91 24.21
C TYR A 102 -11.66 -10.09 25.72
N TRP A 103 -11.72 -11.34 26.15
CA TRP A 103 -11.80 -11.70 27.57
C TRP A 103 -10.53 -12.43 27.98
N LEU A 104 -9.97 -12.05 29.11
CA LEU A 104 -8.83 -12.73 29.74
C LEU A 104 -9.06 -12.71 31.26
N ASP A 105 -8.93 -13.86 31.90
CA ASP A 105 -9.13 -14.02 33.35
C ASP A 105 -10.44 -13.39 33.90
N GLY A 106 -11.54 -13.54 33.15
CA GLY A 106 -12.84 -12.98 33.53
C GLY A 106 -12.97 -11.45 33.40
N VAL A 107 -11.95 -10.76 32.90
CA VAL A 107 -11.95 -9.32 32.59
C VAL A 107 -12.11 -9.10 31.08
N GLN A 108 -12.94 -8.14 30.69
CA GLN A 108 -13.05 -7.72 29.29
C GLN A 108 -12.04 -6.60 28.99
N HIS A 109 -11.19 -6.84 28.01
CA HIS A 109 -10.18 -5.91 27.52
C HIS A 109 -10.60 -5.30 26.17
N VAL A 110 -10.00 -4.17 25.83
CA VAL A 110 -10.15 -3.50 24.53
C VAL A 110 -8.75 -3.23 23.98
N SER A 111 -8.48 -3.68 22.76
CA SER A 111 -7.25 -3.33 22.04
C SER A 111 -7.59 -2.72 20.69
N ILE A 112 -6.68 -1.87 20.22
CA ILE A 112 -6.72 -1.28 18.88
C ILE A 112 -5.50 -1.84 18.13
N PRO A 113 -5.68 -2.50 16.98
CA PRO A 113 -4.55 -3.04 16.24
C PRO A 113 -3.70 -1.90 15.66
N ALA A 114 -2.39 -2.13 15.59
CA ALA A 114 -1.45 -1.23 14.92
C ALA A 114 -1.50 -1.42 13.40
N LEU A 115 -0.83 -0.54 12.66
CA LEU A 115 -0.55 -0.70 11.23
C LEU A 115 0.88 -1.16 11.00
N GLN A 116 1.11 -1.80 9.87
CA GLN A 116 2.45 -2.10 9.34
C GLN A 116 2.45 -2.07 7.81
N MET A 117 3.62 -1.89 7.22
CA MET A 117 3.87 -2.01 5.79
C MET A 117 3.77 -3.47 5.37
N SER A 118 2.99 -3.76 4.34
CA SER A 118 2.89 -5.09 3.76
C SER A 118 3.75 -5.26 2.52
N LEU A 119 3.65 -4.33 1.57
CA LEU A 119 4.27 -4.43 0.26
C LEU A 119 4.88 -3.08 -0.14
N THR A 120 6.10 -3.13 -0.67
CA THR A 120 6.67 -2.03 -1.45
C THR A 120 7.11 -2.52 -2.82
N GLN A 121 6.72 -1.81 -3.87
CA GLN A 121 7.17 -2.14 -5.22
C GLN A 121 7.20 -0.93 -6.14
N ALA A 122 8.33 -0.70 -6.80
CA ALA A 122 8.39 0.19 -7.95
C ALA A 122 8.03 -0.62 -9.19
N ILE A 123 7.04 -0.15 -9.96
CA ILE A 123 6.43 -0.87 -11.08
C ILE A 123 6.55 0.00 -12.31
N MET A 124 7.30 -0.44 -13.31
CA MET A 124 7.46 0.24 -14.59
C MET A 124 6.83 -0.60 -15.71
N ILE A 125 5.70 -0.12 -16.23
CA ILE A 125 5.00 -0.73 -17.36
C ILE A 125 5.59 -0.18 -18.66
N MET A 126 6.30 -1.02 -19.41
CA MET A 126 6.95 -0.62 -20.65
C MET A 126 5.97 -0.52 -21.82
N PRO A 127 6.34 0.21 -22.89
CA PRO A 127 5.62 0.22 -24.16
C PRO A 127 5.24 -1.17 -24.68
N GLY A 128 3.97 -1.32 -25.06
CA GLY A 128 3.39 -2.55 -25.60
C GLY A 128 3.14 -3.66 -24.58
N GLU A 129 3.11 -3.35 -23.27
CA GLU A 129 2.65 -4.29 -22.24
C GLU A 129 1.12 -4.45 -22.26
N GLY A 130 0.65 -5.66 -21.98
CA GLY A 130 -0.77 -5.97 -21.86
C GLY A 130 -1.43 -5.34 -20.63
N ALA A 131 -2.74 -5.53 -20.49
CA ALA A 131 -3.41 -5.23 -19.22
C ALA A 131 -3.17 -6.40 -18.25
N GLN A 132 -2.92 -6.07 -16.98
CA GLN A 132 -2.89 -7.06 -15.91
C GLN A 132 -4.31 -7.67 -15.73
N PRO A 133 -4.45 -8.94 -15.33
CA PRO A 133 -5.73 -9.48 -14.90
C PRO A 133 -6.37 -8.60 -13.82
N LEU A 134 -7.69 -8.42 -13.88
CA LEU A 134 -8.43 -7.76 -12.80
C LEU A 134 -8.33 -8.60 -11.53
N HIS A 135 -7.97 -7.97 -10.42
CA HIS A 135 -7.75 -8.64 -9.14
C HIS A 135 -8.05 -7.70 -7.97
N ARG A 136 -8.23 -8.32 -6.81
CA ARG A 136 -8.20 -7.69 -5.49
C ARG A 136 -6.85 -8.06 -4.86
N ASP A 137 -6.27 -7.18 -4.07
CA ASP A 137 -4.97 -7.46 -3.43
C ASP A 137 -5.13 -8.12 -2.06
N ASP A 138 -6.30 -7.98 -1.43
CA ASP A 138 -6.56 -8.66 -0.16
C ASP A 138 -6.78 -10.17 -0.29
N ILE A 139 -6.76 -10.71 -1.52
CA ILE A 139 -6.65 -12.16 -1.76
C ILE A 139 -5.41 -12.73 -1.08
N ALA A 140 -4.35 -11.94 -0.87
CA ALA A 140 -3.17 -12.34 -0.11
C ALA A 140 -3.48 -12.72 1.35
N HIS A 141 -4.57 -12.17 1.91
CA HIS A 141 -5.05 -12.45 3.26
C HIS A 141 -6.27 -13.39 3.29
N HIS A 142 -6.62 -14.01 2.15
CA HIS A 142 -7.76 -14.91 2.01
C HIS A 142 -9.07 -14.31 2.57
N ARG A 143 -9.31 -13.02 2.32
CA ARG A 143 -10.54 -12.35 2.76
C ARG A 143 -11.76 -12.88 1.99
N ARG A 144 -12.89 -12.96 2.68
CA ARG A 144 -14.20 -13.22 2.10
C ARG A 144 -14.97 -11.92 1.97
N HIS A 145 -15.71 -11.75 0.89
CA HIS A 145 -16.43 -10.52 0.58
C HIS A 145 -17.95 -10.75 0.50
N PRO A 146 -18.75 -9.79 0.98
CA PRO A 146 -18.34 -8.60 1.73
C PRO A 146 -17.87 -8.96 3.15
N GLY A 147 -16.84 -8.25 3.63
CA GLY A 147 -16.26 -8.46 4.95
C GLY A 147 -15.37 -7.28 5.35
N PRO A 148 -14.82 -7.28 6.57
CA PRO A 148 -13.89 -6.22 6.99
C PRO A 148 -12.67 -6.14 6.06
N ASP A 149 -12.26 -4.93 5.69
CA ASP A 149 -11.02 -4.73 4.94
C ASP A 149 -9.79 -5.09 5.78
N SER A 150 -8.78 -5.66 5.14
CA SER A 150 -7.49 -5.99 5.77
C SER A 150 -6.39 -4.98 5.46
N GLN A 151 -6.58 -4.16 4.42
CA GLN A 151 -5.51 -3.32 3.88
C GLN A 151 -6.04 -2.09 3.14
N ILE A 152 -5.24 -1.03 3.19
CA ILE A 152 -5.36 0.17 2.34
C ILE A 152 -4.01 0.40 1.69
N GLN A 153 -4.05 0.79 0.43
CA GLN A 153 -2.87 0.91 -0.39
C GLN A 153 -2.95 2.15 -1.25
N VAL A 154 -1.79 2.57 -1.71
CA VAL A 154 -1.66 3.68 -2.64
C VAL A 154 -0.70 3.33 -3.77
N LEU A 155 -1.06 3.79 -4.96
CA LEU A 155 -0.16 3.85 -6.11
C LEU A 155 0.23 5.30 -6.33
N TYR A 156 1.46 5.64 -5.98
CA TYR A 156 2.06 6.94 -6.26
C TYR A 156 2.54 7.02 -7.70
N ALA A 157 2.14 8.07 -8.41
CA ALA A 157 2.54 8.30 -9.79
C ALA A 157 3.94 8.94 -9.84
N LEU A 158 4.92 8.20 -10.37
CA LEU A 158 6.29 8.70 -10.64
C LEU A 158 6.47 9.15 -12.10
N SER A 159 5.50 8.84 -12.97
CA SER A 159 5.33 9.34 -14.32
C SER A 159 3.88 9.78 -14.51
N GLU A 160 3.57 10.44 -15.63
CA GLU A 160 2.18 10.70 -16.02
C GLU A 160 1.42 9.38 -16.24
N TYR A 161 0.14 9.35 -15.83
CA TYR A 161 -0.80 8.25 -16.05
C TYR A 161 -1.89 8.73 -17.00
N THR A 162 -1.99 8.07 -18.15
CA THR A 162 -3.03 8.28 -19.15
C THR A 162 -3.65 6.93 -19.50
N GLU A 163 -4.87 6.92 -20.03
CA GLU A 163 -5.47 5.67 -20.51
C GLU A 163 -4.57 4.95 -21.54
N VAL A 164 -3.86 5.71 -22.38
CA VAL A 164 -3.03 5.19 -23.48
C VAL A 164 -1.72 4.56 -22.99
N ASN A 165 -1.09 5.13 -21.95
CA ASN A 165 0.17 4.61 -21.39
C ASN A 165 -0.03 3.61 -20.24
N GLY A 166 -1.26 3.17 -20.02
CA GLY A 166 -1.57 2.11 -19.08
C GLY A 166 -1.78 2.61 -17.65
N ALA A 167 -2.48 3.74 -17.46
CA ALA A 167 -3.02 4.13 -16.16
C ALA A 167 -3.70 2.93 -15.48
N THR A 168 -3.51 2.79 -14.17
CA THR A 168 -4.21 1.77 -13.39
C THR A 168 -5.71 1.91 -13.61
N ARG A 169 -6.39 0.80 -13.82
CA ARG A 169 -7.83 0.75 -13.98
C ARG A 169 -8.46 0.22 -12.71
N VAL A 170 -9.57 0.81 -12.31
CA VAL A 170 -10.30 0.48 -11.08
C VAL A 170 -11.77 0.29 -11.43
N ILE A 171 -12.47 -0.58 -10.71
CA ILE A 171 -13.92 -0.71 -10.80
C ILE A 171 -14.55 -0.08 -9.55
N PRO A 172 -15.04 1.17 -9.62
CA PRO A 172 -15.66 1.83 -8.48
C PRO A 172 -16.84 1.05 -7.91
N GLY A 173 -16.87 0.88 -6.59
CA GLY A 173 -17.92 0.14 -5.88
C GLY A 173 -17.73 -1.38 -5.84
N SER A 174 -16.71 -1.91 -6.51
CA SER A 174 -16.47 -3.36 -6.58
C SER A 174 -15.97 -3.98 -5.26
N HIS A 175 -15.52 -3.17 -4.31
CA HIS A 175 -15.22 -3.58 -2.94
C HIS A 175 -16.44 -4.14 -2.18
N LYS A 176 -17.64 -3.81 -2.65
CA LYS A 176 -18.91 -4.27 -2.06
C LYS A 176 -19.43 -5.57 -2.69
N TRP A 177 -18.80 -6.05 -3.76
CA TRP A 177 -19.25 -7.25 -4.45
C TRP A 177 -18.86 -8.50 -3.67
N ASP A 178 -19.71 -9.52 -3.72
CA ASP A 178 -19.39 -10.85 -3.21
C ASP A 178 -18.27 -11.52 -4.02
N ASP A 179 -17.88 -12.72 -3.59
CA ASP A 179 -16.80 -13.50 -4.21
C ASP A 179 -17.25 -14.29 -5.46
N ASP A 180 -18.56 -14.39 -5.74
CA ASP A 180 -19.11 -15.16 -6.86
C ASP A 180 -19.23 -14.30 -8.14
N ARG A 181 -19.23 -12.98 -7.99
CA ARG A 181 -19.31 -12.04 -9.11
C ARG A 181 -17.93 -11.75 -9.73
N ALA A 182 -17.70 -12.31 -10.92
CA ALA A 182 -16.50 -11.99 -11.71
C ALA A 182 -16.50 -10.52 -12.19
N PRO A 183 -15.34 -9.83 -12.18
CA PRO A 183 -15.21 -8.48 -12.73
C PRO A 183 -14.99 -8.52 -14.25
N THR A 184 -15.43 -7.49 -14.98
CA THR A 184 -15.06 -7.33 -16.40
C THR A 184 -14.28 -6.04 -16.66
N TYR A 185 -13.46 -6.04 -17.72
CA TYR A 185 -12.64 -4.89 -18.08
C TYR A 185 -13.49 -3.67 -18.44
N GLU A 186 -14.67 -3.89 -19.03
CA GLU A 186 -15.63 -2.86 -19.39
C GLU A 186 -16.24 -2.19 -18.16
N GLU A 187 -16.15 -2.75 -16.96
CA GLU A 187 -16.63 -2.08 -15.75
C GLU A 187 -15.59 -1.11 -15.18
N SER A 188 -14.34 -1.24 -15.62
CA SER A 188 -13.23 -0.46 -15.11
C SER A 188 -13.09 0.91 -15.79
N VAL A 189 -12.60 1.88 -15.02
CA VAL A 189 -12.25 3.24 -15.45
C VAL A 189 -10.76 3.50 -15.20
N PRO A 190 -10.06 4.27 -16.07
CA PRO A 190 -8.67 4.63 -15.84
C PRO A 190 -8.53 5.65 -14.70
N ALA A 191 -7.53 5.46 -13.84
CA ALA A 191 -7.09 6.42 -12.85
C ALA A 191 -5.97 7.30 -13.44
N GLU A 192 -6.35 8.28 -14.26
CA GLU A 192 -5.41 9.24 -14.84
C GLU A 192 -4.88 10.20 -13.78
N MET A 193 -3.57 10.39 -13.75
CA MET A 193 -2.85 11.03 -12.65
C MET A 193 -1.62 11.78 -13.18
N ASN A 194 -1.30 12.91 -12.57
CA ASN A 194 -0.03 13.60 -12.81
C ASN A 194 1.06 13.01 -11.91
N VAL A 195 2.31 13.32 -12.22
CA VAL A 195 3.45 13.01 -11.34
C VAL A 195 3.21 13.62 -9.95
N GLY A 196 3.37 12.80 -8.91
CA GLY A 196 3.15 13.18 -7.51
C GLY A 196 1.72 12.99 -6.99
N ASP A 197 0.74 12.73 -7.85
CA ASP A 197 -0.59 12.30 -7.44
C ASP A 197 -0.53 10.84 -6.92
N GLY A 198 -1.55 10.43 -6.17
CA GLY A 198 -1.67 9.05 -5.71
C GLY A 198 -3.11 8.53 -5.75
N LEU A 199 -3.26 7.26 -6.15
CA LEU A 199 -4.54 6.53 -6.09
C LEU A 199 -4.58 5.76 -4.78
N ILE A 200 -5.43 6.16 -3.82
CA ILE A 200 -5.69 5.44 -2.57
C ILE A 200 -6.90 4.54 -2.78
N TYR A 201 -6.82 3.26 -2.38
CA TYR A 201 -7.90 2.29 -2.57
C TYR A 201 -7.87 1.16 -1.54
N LEU A 202 -9.02 0.53 -1.34
CA LEU A 202 -9.18 -0.66 -0.49
C LEU A 202 -8.65 -1.90 -1.22
N GLY A 203 -8.03 -2.82 -0.50
CA GLY A 203 -7.55 -4.09 -1.07
C GLY A 203 -8.65 -4.96 -1.70
N SER A 204 -9.90 -4.76 -1.25
CA SER A 204 -11.11 -5.41 -1.77
C SER A 204 -11.62 -4.82 -3.09
N THR A 205 -11.02 -3.72 -3.58
CA THR A 205 -11.42 -3.08 -4.85
C THR A 205 -10.76 -3.78 -6.04
N TYR A 206 -11.57 -4.22 -7.00
CA TYR A 206 -11.04 -4.77 -8.24
C TYR A 206 -10.31 -3.69 -9.06
N HIS A 207 -9.07 -4.00 -9.43
CA HIS A 207 -8.21 -3.13 -10.19
C HIS A 207 -7.25 -3.91 -11.09
N SER A 208 -6.55 -3.21 -11.97
CA SER A 208 -5.64 -3.78 -12.97
C SER A 208 -4.63 -2.74 -13.44
N GLY A 209 -3.36 -3.12 -13.61
CA GLY A 209 -2.43 -2.35 -14.44
C GLY A 209 -2.96 -2.23 -15.88
N GLY A 210 -3.18 -0.99 -16.34
CA GLY A 210 -3.68 -0.73 -17.68
C GLY A 210 -2.70 -1.15 -18.78
N ARG A 211 -3.23 -1.36 -19.99
CA ARG A 211 -2.43 -1.67 -21.18
C ARG A 211 -1.62 -0.44 -21.59
N ASN A 212 -0.33 -0.59 -21.79
CA ASN A 212 0.50 0.47 -22.36
C ASN A 212 0.60 0.30 -23.88
N THR A 213 -0.12 1.15 -24.61
CA THR A 213 -0.16 1.12 -26.09
C THR A 213 0.78 2.14 -26.74
N THR A 214 1.57 2.86 -25.95
CA THR A 214 2.56 3.81 -26.46
C THR A 214 3.75 3.09 -27.10
N VAL A 215 4.59 3.85 -27.79
CA VAL A 215 5.80 3.35 -28.44
C VAL A 215 7.04 3.54 -27.57
N ASP A 216 7.08 4.62 -26.78
CA ASP A 216 8.29 5.11 -26.12
C ASP A 216 8.08 5.64 -24.69
N LYS A 217 6.87 5.55 -24.13
CA LYS A 217 6.55 6.09 -22.80
C LYS A 217 6.31 4.99 -21.77
N PRO A 218 7.31 4.62 -20.95
CA PRO A 218 7.07 3.77 -19.79
C PRO A 218 6.21 4.50 -18.76
N ARG A 219 5.42 3.73 -18.00
CA ARG A 219 4.57 4.24 -16.91
C ARG A 219 5.06 3.69 -15.59
N THR A 220 5.47 4.55 -14.66
CA THR A 220 6.12 4.17 -13.42
C THR A 220 5.30 4.54 -12.19
N ALA A 221 5.16 3.57 -11.28
CA ALA A 221 4.49 3.68 -9.99
C ALA A 221 5.43 3.33 -8.86
N ILE A 222 5.15 3.83 -7.65
CA ILE A 222 5.47 3.11 -6.43
C ILE A 222 4.17 2.69 -5.75
N ALA A 223 4.03 1.39 -5.51
CA ALA A 223 2.98 0.81 -4.70
C ALA A 223 3.43 0.70 -3.25
N THR A 224 2.60 1.17 -2.31
CA THR A 224 2.74 0.86 -0.88
C THR A 224 1.41 0.39 -0.29
N THR A 225 1.47 -0.60 0.58
CA THR A 225 0.28 -1.20 1.22
C THR A 225 0.43 -1.19 2.73
N LEU A 226 -0.52 -0.59 3.44
CA LEU A 226 -0.65 -0.70 4.89
C LEU A 226 -1.67 -1.79 5.24
N VAL A 227 -1.28 -2.67 6.15
CA VAL A 227 -2.12 -3.75 6.70
C VAL A 227 -2.20 -3.63 8.21
N LEU A 228 -3.13 -4.36 8.81
CA LEU A 228 -3.21 -4.53 10.26
C LEU A 228 -1.98 -5.29 10.79
N GLY A 229 -1.48 -4.89 11.96
CA GLY A 229 -0.25 -5.37 12.58
C GLY A 229 -0.24 -6.86 12.96
N TYR A 230 -1.41 -7.50 12.97
CA TYR A 230 -1.55 -8.94 13.21
C TYR A 230 -1.61 -9.78 11.91
N LEU A 231 -1.59 -9.15 10.74
CA LEU A 231 -1.58 -9.84 9.45
C LEU A 231 -0.15 -10.09 8.97
N ARG A 232 0.04 -11.11 8.13
CA ARG A 232 1.34 -11.38 7.52
C ARG A 232 1.59 -10.39 6.39
N GLN A 233 2.77 -9.77 6.38
CA GLN A 233 3.21 -8.90 5.28
C GLN A 233 3.37 -9.71 3.98
N GLU A 234 2.89 -9.17 2.86
CA GLU A 234 3.04 -9.75 1.52
C GLU A 234 4.51 -9.80 1.11
N GLU A 235 5.22 -8.70 1.30
CA GLU A 235 6.67 -8.63 1.25
C GLU A 235 7.23 -8.78 2.67
N ASN A 236 8.12 -9.75 2.88
CA ASN A 236 8.75 -9.98 4.17
C ASN A 236 9.75 -8.85 4.51
N GLN A 237 9.29 -7.79 5.19
CA GLN A 237 10.10 -6.62 5.50
C GLN A 237 11.28 -6.95 6.42
N TYR A 238 11.14 -7.93 7.32
CA TYR A 238 12.20 -8.38 8.23
C TYR A 238 13.43 -8.93 7.50
N ILE A 239 13.24 -9.49 6.30
CA ILE A 239 14.31 -10.01 5.46
C ILE A 239 14.69 -9.01 4.38
N ALA A 240 13.70 -8.35 3.78
CA ALA A 240 13.92 -7.41 2.68
C ALA A 240 14.69 -6.16 3.10
N VAL A 241 14.57 -5.73 4.36
CA VAL A 241 15.26 -4.54 4.90
C VAL A 241 16.27 -4.97 5.96
N PRO A 242 17.58 -4.90 5.68
CA PRO A 242 18.60 -5.24 6.67
C PRO A 242 18.44 -4.42 7.96
N ARG A 243 18.67 -5.05 9.12
CA ARG A 243 18.54 -4.38 10.44
C ARG A 243 19.30 -3.07 10.52
N GLU A 244 20.54 -3.01 10.00
CA GLU A 244 21.32 -1.76 9.99
C GLU A 244 20.63 -0.65 9.21
N ARG A 245 19.96 -0.99 8.11
CA ARG A 245 19.19 -0.05 7.32
C ARG A 245 17.94 0.44 8.06
N VAL A 246 17.30 -0.44 8.82
CA VAL A 246 16.14 -0.06 9.66
C VAL A 246 16.55 1.01 10.68
N ARG A 247 17.74 0.91 11.27
CA ARG A 247 18.25 1.88 12.27
C ARG A 247 18.41 3.30 11.74
N GLU A 248 18.56 3.47 10.43
CA GLU A 248 18.69 4.78 9.80
C GLU A 248 17.35 5.53 9.72
N PHE A 249 16.22 4.82 9.86
CA PHE A 249 14.91 5.44 9.81
C PHE A 249 14.45 5.97 11.17
N PRO A 250 13.58 7.00 11.21
CA PRO A 250 12.91 7.43 12.45
C PRO A 250 12.09 6.29 13.08
N GLU A 251 11.95 6.28 14.40
CA GLU A 251 11.26 5.21 15.16
C GLU A 251 9.89 4.85 14.58
N ARG A 252 9.08 5.86 14.19
CA ARG A 252 7.77 5.63 13.57
C ARG A 252 7.84 4.73 12.34
N VAL A 253 8.85 4.92 11.49
CA VAL A 253 9.06 4.12 10.28
C VAL A 253 9.58 2.73 10.65
N GLN A 254 10.49 2.62 11.62
CA GLN A 254 10.95 1.33 12.13
C GLN A 254 9.78 0.45 12.59
N ARG A 255 8.87 1.04 13.39
CA ARG A 255 7.65 0.37 13.87
C ARG A 255 6.76 -0.07 12.71
N LEU A 256 6.54 0.81 11.73
CA LEU A 256 5.74 0.50 10.55
C LEU A 256 6.40 -0.56 9.63
N LEU A 257 7.71 -0.76 9.69
CA LEU A 257 8.39 -1.88 9.03
C LEU A 257 8.23 -3.22 9.77
N GLY A 258 7.48 -3.25 10.87
CA GLY A 258 7.21 -4.45 11.66
C GLY A 258 8.11 -4.60 12.89
N TRP A 259 8.99 -3.64 13.19
CA TRP A 259 9.76 -3.60 14.44
C TRP A 259 8.94 -3.00 15.57
N SER A 260 7.78 -3.60 15.82
CA SER A 260 6.81 -3.23 16.86
C SER A 260 5.97 -4.46 17.20
N THR A 261 5.45 -4.53 18.43
CA THR A 261 4.33 -5.42 18.73
C THR A 261 3.03 -4.88 18.14
N ASN A 262 2.07 -5.77 17.91
CA ASN A 262 0.67 -5.44 17.73
C ASN A 262 -0.12 -6.06 18.89
N PRO A 263 -0.87 -5.25 19.66
CA PRO A 263 -1.61 -5.75 20.80
C PRO A 263 -2.73 -6.71 20.38
N PRO A 264 -3.03 -7.73 21.19
CA PRO A 264 -2.38 -8.06 22.45
C PRO A 264 -1.19 -9.04 22.33
N PHE A 265 -0.95 -9.74 21.22
CA PHE A 265 0.05 -10.84 21.25
C PHE A 265 0.97 -10.96 20.04
N CYS A 266 0.81 -10.13 19.02
CA CYS A 266 1.56 -10.32 17.78
C CYS A 266 2.88 -9.54 17.77
N GLY A 267 3.92 -10.13 17.19
CA GLY A 267 5.16 -9.41 16.85
C GLY A 267 6.20 -9.25 17.96
N TRP A 268 6.05 -9.90 19.12
CA TRP A 268 7.07 -9.84 20.19
C TRP A 268 8.29 -10.72 19.88
N ILE A 269 9.44 -10.36 20.46
CA ILE A 269 10.65 -11.20 20.55
C ILE A 269 11.01 -11.40 22.02
N GLU A 270 11.12 -12.65 22.48
CA GLU A 270 11.41 -12.98 23.89
C GLU A 270 10.53 -12.20 24.89
N MET A 271 9.22 -12.14 24.64
CA MET A 271 8.26 -11.33 25.40
C MET A 271 8.66 -9.85 25.51
N ARG A 272 9.08 -9.22 24.40
CA ARG A 272 9.38 -7.78 24.29
C ARG A 272 9.00 -7.21 22.93
N ASP A 273 8.77 -5.90 22.88
CA ASP A 273 8.66 -5.14 21.63
C ASP A 273 10.01 -5.16 20.91
N PRO A 274 10.12 -5.65 19.65
CA PRO A 274 11.39 -5.81 18.96
C PRO A 274 12.08 -4.48 18.61
N ASN A 275 11.43 -3.32 18.80
CA ASN A 275 12.00 -2.02 18.50
C ASN A 275 13.33 -1.74 19.23
N TYR A 276 13.56 -2.32 20.42
CA TYR A 276 14.84 -2.18 21.15
C TYR A 276 16.06 -2.66 20.35
N LEU A 277 15.86 -3.51 19.34
CA LEU A 277 16.93 -4.00 18.47
C LEU A 277 17.38 -2.94 17.45
N VAL A 278 16.56 -1.93 17.18
CA VAL A 278 16.80 -0.92 16.13
C VAL A 278 16.72 0.52 16.62
N ALA A 279 16.14 0.78 17.79
CA ALA A 279 16.12 2.11 18.40
C ALA A 279 17.52 2.54 18.87
N PRO A 280 17.93 3.80 18.63
CA PRO A 280 19.25 4.30 19.02
C PRO A 280 19.56 4.26 20.53
N ASP A 281 18.54 4.37 21.39
CA ASP A 281 18.69 4.59 22.85
C ASP A 281 17.64 3.86 23.72
N ALA A 282 17.18 2.66 23.32
CA ALA A 282 16.15 1.96 24.10
C ALA A 282 16.68 1.48 25.47
N ALA A 283 16.36 2.23 26.53
CA ALA A 283 16.32 1.69 27.88
C ALA A 283 15.36 0.49 27.89
N LEU A 284 15.86 -0.67 28.34
CA LEU A 284 15.18 -1.96 28.36
C LEU A 284 13.99 -1.99 29.32
N ASN A 285 12.89 -1.29 29.02
CA ASN A 285 11.74 -1.19 29.91
C ASN A 285 10.42 -1.71 29.30
N THR A 286 10.44 -2.60 28.31
CA THR A 286 9.20 -3.32 27.95
C THR A 286 8.91 -4.38 29.01
N THR A 287 7.83 -4.19 29.75
CA THR A 287 7.33 -5.14 30.75
C THR A 287 6.39 -6.15 30.10
N ALA A 288 6.08 -7.26 30.78
CA ALA A 288 5.10 -8.22 30.30
C ALA A 288 3.68 -7.62 30.16
N GLU A 289 3.38 -6.54 30.91
CA GLU A 289 2.11 -5.80 30.81
C GLU A 289 1.99 -4.99 29.52
N ASP A 290 3.12 -4.59 28.89
CA ASP A 290 3.11 -3.86 27.61
C ASP A 290 2.83 -4.77 26.40
N ILE A 291 2.72 -6.07 26.65
CA ILE A 291 2.43 -7.09 25.64
C ILE A 291 0.98 -7.48 25.76
N LEU A 292 0.54 -7.97 26.93
CA LEU A 292 -0.79 -8.55 27.19
C LEU A 292 -1.96 -7.56 27.01
#